data_AF-A0AAV0Y3B2-F1
#
_entry.id   AF-A0AAV0Y3B2-F1
#
_cell.length_a   1.000
_cell.length_b   1.000
_cell.length_c   1.000
_cell.angle_alpha   90.00
_cell.angle_beta   90.00
_cell.angle_gamma   90.00
#
_symmetry.space_group_name_H-M   'P 1'
#
loop_
_entity.id
_entity.type
_entity.pdbx_description
1 polymer ?
#
loop_
_entity_poly.entity_id
_entity_poly.type
_entity_poly.pdbx_seq_one_letter_code
_entity_poly.pdbx_strand_id
1 'polypeptide(L)'
;MVFVCMVRGCKNSSKLTMKKCKRFRIPSDESRRRNWLKSCNRLDLLEKSSSYHVCSDHFEVQMYKTPERKKLLPTAVPTDFSMISKEDTLKPRLKQKKSVSGSCSSNSSSQSFEEADITELMKLGYSREEVIQELKRFNGNKNQAMASLFAKILKF
;
A
#
# COMPACT_ATOMS: atom_id res chain seq x y z
N MET A 1 -23.95 0.03 28.36
CA MET A 1 -23.90 -0.44 26.96
C MET A 1 -22.43 -0.63 26.55
N VAL A 2 -22.03 -1.79 26.03
CA VAL A 2 -20.64 -2.02 25.58
C VAL A 2 -20.58 -1.82 24.09
N PHE A 3 -19.83 -0.83 23.65
CA PHE A 3 -19.57 -0.69 22.22
C PHE A 3 -18.29 -1.48 21.91
N VAL A 4 -18.35 -2.42 20.97
CA VAL A 4 -17.20 -3.20 20.48
C VAL A 4 -16.85 -2.80 19.05
N CYS A 5 -15.56 -2.75 18.70
CA CYS A 5 -15.14 -2.52 17.31
C CYS A 5 -15.53 -3.72 16.44
N MET A 6 -16.00 -3.49 15.21
CA MET A 6 -16.35 -4.58 14.29
C MET A 6 -15.13 -5.38 13.80
N VAL A 7 -13.97 -4.72 13.67
CA VAL A 7 -12.80 -5.29 12.99
C VAL A 7 -12.33 -6.55 13.71
N ARG A 8 -12.10 -7.63 12.95
CA ARG A 8 -11.63 -8.90 13.50
C ARG A 8 -10.28 -8.70 14.20
N GLY A 9 -10.14 -9.27 15.39
CA GLY A 9 -8.92 -9.13 16.21
C GLY A 9 -8.75 -7.78 16.90
N CYS A 10 -9.63 -6.81 16.68
CA CYS A 10 -9.55 -5.52 17.36
C CYS A 10 -10.01 -5.62 18.81
N LYS A 11 -9.09 -5.40 19.74
CA LYS A 11 -9.38 -5.38 21.18
C LYS A 11 -10.01 -4.06 21.65
N ASN A 12 -10.13 -3.07 20.76
CA ASN A 12 -10.74 -1.77 21.07
C ASN A 12 -12.24 -1.93 21.36
N SER A 13 -12.55 -2.04 22.65
CA SER A 13 -13.91 -1.96 23.17
C SER A 13 -13.97 -0.92 24.27
N SER A 14 -15.17 -0.37 24.52
CA SER A 14 -15.33 0.69 25.53
C SER A 14 -15.02 0.24 26.95
N LYS A 15 -14.90 -1.07 27.21
CA LYS A 15 -14.59 -1.64 28.54
C LYS A 15 -13.15 -2.20 28.63
N LEU A 16 -12.60 -2.73 27.54
CA LEU A 16 -11.30 -3.42 27.56
C LEU A 16 -10.12 -2.48 27.28
N THR A 17 -10.36 -1.33 26.66
CA THR A 17 -9.31 -0.41 26.25
C THR A 17 -9.49 0.91 26.97
N MET A 18 -8.57 1.22 27.89
CA MET A 18 -8.51 2.52 28.60
C MET A 18 -8.19 3.70 27.65
N LYS A 19 -7.89 3.43 26.37
CA LYS A 19 -7.57 4.42 25.36
C LYS A 19 -8.86 5.05 24.82
N LYS A 20 -9.00 6.38 24.97
CA LYS A 20 -10.08 7.17 24.35
C LYS A 20 -9.90 7.25 22.84
N CYS A 21 -10.32 6.22 22.11
CA CYS A 21 -10.36 6.22 20.65
C CYS A 21 -11.75 6.64 20.15
N LYS A 22 -11.79 7.45 19.08
CA LYS A 22 -13.06 7.80 18.42
C LYS A 22 -13.60 6.61 17.65
N ARG A 23 -14.91 6.55 17.50
CA ARG A 23 -15.59 5.44 16.85
C ARG A 23 -16.49 6.01 15.77
N PHE A 24 -16.39 5.46 14.58
CA PHE A 24 -17.16 5.88 13.43
C PHE A 24 -18.23 4.85 13.15
N ARG A 25 -19.47 5.34 13.04
CA ARG A 25 -20.59 4.53 12.59
C ARG A 25 -20.40 4.20 11.11
N ILE A 26 -20.82 3.01 10.72
CA ILE A 26 -20.84 2.62 9.32
C ILE A 26 -21.69 3.61 8.50
N PRO A 27 -21.21 4.04 7.32
CA PRO A 27 -21.96 4.90 6.42
C PRO A 27 -23.33 4.33 6.01
N SER A 28 -24.28 5.22 5.75
CA SER A 28 -25.59 4.85 5.18
C SER A 28 -25.48 4.45 3.70
N ASP A 29 -24.46 4.93 3.00
CA ASP A 29 -24.21 4.60 1.59
C ASP A 29 -23.87 3.12 1.43
N GLU A 30 -24.57 2.42 0.54
CA GLU A 30 -24.39 0.99 0.31
C GLU A 30 -22.99 0.66 -0.21
N SER A 31 -22.50 1.42 -1.18
CA SER A 31 -21.16 1.24 -1.77
C SER A 31 -20.06 1.38 -0.71
N ARG A 32 -20.14 2.43 0.10
CA ARG A 32 -19.16 2.73 1.15
C ARG A 32 -19.25 1.74 2.30
N ARG A 33 -20.47 1.34 2.70
CA ARG A 33 -20.72 0.27 3.66
C ARG A 33 -20.09 -1.04 3.20
N ARG A 34 -20.35 -1.45 1.96
CA ARG A 34 -19.80 -2.68 1.38
C ARG A 34 -18.29 -2.66 1.40
N ASN A 35 -17.67 -1.52 1.06
CA ASN A 35 -16.22 -1.38 1.09
C ASN A 35 -15.66 -1.51 2.52
N TRP A 36 -16.30 -0.87 3.51
CA TRP A 36 -15.92 -1.01 4.91
C TRP A 36 -16.01 -2.45 5.41
N LEU A 37 -17.11 -3.13 5.09
CA LEU A 37 -17.33 -4.53 5.48
C LEU A 37 -16.35 -5.47 4.80
N LYS A 38 -16.02 -5.20 3.52
CA LYS A 38 -14.99 -5.92 2.77
C LYS A 38 -13.64 -5.79 3.46
N SER A 39 -13.24 -4.56 3.82
CA SER A 39 -11.97 -4.33 4.52
C SER A 39 -11.94 -4.94 5.92
N CYS A 40 -13.08 -4.99 6.63
CA CYS A 40 -13.18 -5.66 7.92
C CYS A 40 -13.26 -7.20 7.84
N ASN A 41 -13.26 -7.79 6.63
CA ASN A 41 -13.53 -9.20 6.38
C ASN A 41 -14.86 -9.68 7.03
N ARG A 42 -15.90 -8.84 7.04
CA ARG A 42 -17.22 -9.12 7.63
C ARG A 42 -18.35 -8.82 6.67
N LEU A 43 -18.25 -9.35 5.45
CA LEU A 43 -19.29 -9.23 4.44
C LEU A 43 -20.63 -9.85 4.88
N ASP A 44 -20.62 -10.81 5.80
CA ASP A 44 -21.82 -11.40 6.42
C ASP A 44 -22.71 -10.39 7.15
N LEU A 45 -22.18 -9.20 7.45
CA LEU A 45 -22.89 -8.12 8.13
C LEU A 45 -23.53 -7.13 7.15
N LEU A 46 -23.42 -7.34 5.83
CA LEU A 46 -23.94 -6.44 4.80
C LEU A 46 -25.46 -6.35 4.84
N GLU A 47 -26.12 -7.48 5.09
CA GLU A 47 -27.58 -7.57 5.16
C GLU A 47 -28.15 -7.12 6.50
N LYS A 48 -27.31 -6.96 7.53
CA LYS A 48 -27.74 -6.53 8.86
C LYS A 48 -27.55 -5.02 8.98
N SER A 49 -28.63 -4.26 9.20
CA SER A 49 -28.61 -2.79 9.40
C SER A 49 -27.99 -2.36 10.74
N SER A 50 -27.10 -3.17 11.29
CA SER A 50 -26.67 -3.04 12.66
C SER A 50 -25.76 -1.82 12.81
N SER A 51 -26.02 -1.07 13.88
CA SER A 51 -25.27 0.10 14.35
C SER A 51 -23.88 -0.29 14.83
N TYR A 52 -23.08 -0.88 13.94
CA TYR A 52 -21.71 -1.24 14.20
C TYR A 52 -20.80 -0.04 14.05
N HIS A 53 -19.68 -0.12 14.75
CA HIS A 53 -18.72 0.96 14.84
C HIS A 53 -17.31 0.44 14.59
N VAL A 54 -16.49 1.29 13.96
CA VAL A 54 -15.07 1.04 13.75
C VAL A 54 -14.27 2.11 14.50
N CYS A 55 -13.23 1.73 15.22
CA CYS A 55 -12.40 2.69 15.94
C CYS A 55 -11.45 3.48 15.02
N SER A 56 -11.02 4.65 15.48
CA SER A 56 -10.13 5.56 14.76
C SER A 56 -8.78 4.95 14.41
N ASP A 57 -8.28 3.96 15.16
CA ASP A 57 -7.00 3.30 14.87
C ASP A 57 -7.00 2.54 13.54
N HIS A 58 -8.16 2.23 12.95
CA HIS A 58 -8.25 1.60 11.63
C HIS A 58 -8.24 2.60 10.47
N PHE A 59 -8.15 3.90 10.76
CA PHE A 59 -8.11 4.93 9.72
C PHE A 59 -6.79 5.68 9.80
N GLU A 60 -6.16 5.85 8.66
CA GLU A 60 -4.92 6.61 8.58
C GLU A 60 -5.20 8.12 8.68
N VAL A 61 -4.22 8.88 9.14
CA VAL A 61 -4.38 10.34 9.35
C VAL A 61 -4.76 11.07 8.06
N GLN A 62 -4.31 10.56 6.90
CA GLN A 62 -4.64 11.12 5.58
C GLN A 62 -6.08 10.86 5.12
N MET A 63 -6.78 9.91 5.74
CA MET A 63 -8.17 9.59 5.41
C MET A 63 -9.18 10.51 6.11
N TYR A 64 -8.71 11.46 6.91
CA TYR A 64 -9.53 12.45 7.59
C TYR A 64 -9.61 13.75 6.80
N LYS A 65 -10.82 14.30 6.70
CA LYS A 65 -11.05 15.64 6.12
C LYS A 65 -10.51 16.76 7.02
N THR A 66 -10.42 16.49 8.32
CA THR A 66 -10.02 17.47 9.34
C THR A 66 -8.82 16.93 10.12
N PRO A 67 -7.81 17.75 10.44
CA PRO A 67 -6.66 17.31 11.23
C PRO A 67 -7.05 16.77 12.62
N GLU A 68 -8.19 17.19 13.16
CA GLU A 68 -8.75 16.73 14.44
C GLU A 68 -9.38 15.32 14.42
N ARG A 69 -9.29 14.62 13.28
CA ARG A 69 -9.84 13.27 13.07
C ARG A 69 -11.32 13.16 13.47
N LYS A 70 -12.10 14.21 13.20
CA LYS A 70 -13.55 14.29 13.49
C LYS A 70 -14.39 13.74 12.33
N LYS A 71 -13.95 13.94 11.08
CA LYS A 71 -14.69 13.55 9.87
C LYS A 71 -13.78 12.77 8.92
N LEU A 72 -14.31 11.65 8.43
CA LEU A 72 -13.65 10.78 7.44
C LEU A 72 -14.01 11.21 6.01
N LEU A 73 -13.06 11.09 5.10
CA LEU A 73 -13.27 11.28 3.66
C LEU A 73 -14.22 10.19 3.10
N PRO A 74 -14.96 10.48 2.02
CA PRO A 74 -15.85 9.49 1.39
C PRO A 74 -15.09 8.25 0.90
N THR A 75 -13.82 8.42 0.51
CA THR A 75 -12.90 7.35 0.09
C THR A 75 -12.24 6.62 1.25
N ALA A 76 -12.42 7.09 2.49
CA ALA A 76 -11.81 6.46 3.66
C ALA A 76 -12.41 5.07 3.89
N VAL A 77 -11.54 4.09 4.03
CA VAL A 77 -11.87 2.71 4.40
C VAL A 77 -11.05 2.30 5.62
N PRO A 78 -11.59 1.46 6.50
CA PRO A 78 -10.81 0.93 7.59
C PRO A 78 -9.73 0.01 7.02
N THR A 79 -8.47 0.39 7.15
CA THR A 79 -7.36 -0.46 6.74
C THR A 79 -7.20 -1.56 7.78
N ASP A 80 -7.22 -2.82 7.34
CA ASP A 80 -6.92 -3.95 8.20
C ASP A 80 -5.41 -3.94 8.49
N PHE A 81 -5.03 -3.42 9.66
CA PHE A 81 -3.65 -3.32 10.10
C PHE A 81 -3.13 -4.64 10.68
N SER A 82 -3.62 -5.81 10.23
CA SER A 82 -3.16 -7.12 10.72
C SER A 82 -1.67 -7.40 10.44
N MET A 83 -0.98 -6.61 9.63
CA MET A 83 0.45 -6.78 9.32
C MET A 83 1.17 -5.44 9.11
N ILE A 84 1.05 -4.49 10.04
CA ILE A 84 2.09 -3.47 10.20
C ILE A 84 2.85 -3.80 11.47
N SER A 85 3.76 -4.77 11.33
CA SER A 85 4.95 -4.83 12.18
C SER A 85 5.54 -3.42 12.18
N LYS A 86 5.73 -2.90 13.40
CA LYS A 86 6.25 -1.57 13.68
C LYS A 86 7.51 -1.31 12.86
N GLU A 87 7.40 -0.55 11.79
CA GLU A 87 8.48 0.26 11.26
C GLU A 87 7.89 1.38 10.41
N ASP A 88 8.56 2.51 10.45
CA ASP A 88 8.29 3.78 9.78
C ASP A 88 7.46 4.85 10.53
N THR A 89 8.19 5.52 11.43
CA THR A 89 8.51 6.95 11.40
C THR A 89 7.53 7.99 10.81
N LEU A 90 7.48 9.10 11.55
CA LEU A 90 7.12 10.47 11.18
C LEU A 90 6.97 10.78 9.67
N LYS A 91 5.80 11.36 9.32
CA LYS A 91 5.39 12.04 8.07
C LYS A 91 6.42 13.04 7.50
N PRO A 92 6.21 13.68 6.31
CA PRO A 92 5.45 13.32 5.11
C PRO A 92 6.28 13.43 3.78
N ARG A 93 5.82 12.74 2.73
CA ARG A 93 5.88 13.11 1.29
C ARG A 93 7.22 13.67 0.75
N LEU A 94 8.01 12.81 0.10
CA LEU A 94 8.53 12.99 -1.27
C LEU A 94 8.75 11.59 -1.87
N LYS A 95 8.13 11.31 -3.01
CA LYS A 95 8.14 10.00 -3.67
C LYS A 95 9.47 9.81 -4.41
N GLN A 96 10.54 9.55 -3.67
CA GLN A 96 11.77 8.98 -4.23
C GLN A 96 11.81 7.50 -3.82
N LYS A 97 11.70 6.59 -4.79
CA LYS A 97 11.84 5.16 -4.56
C LYS A 97 13.12 4.69 -5.26
N LYS A 98 14.18 4.38 -4.52
CA LYS A 98 15.18 3.36 -4.91
C LYS A 98 16.24 3.05 -3.83
N SER A 99 16.19 1.82 -3.28
CA SER A 99 17.31 0.89 -2.96
C SER A 99 16.79 -0.24 -2.04
N VAL A 100 16.71 -1.51 -2.48
CA VAL A 100 17.75 -2.59 -2.54
C VAL A 100 18.04 -3.16 -1.12
N SER A 101 17.78 -4.43 -0.78
CA SER A 101 18.41 -5.69 -1.26
C SER A 101 17.53 -6.92 -0.90
N GLY A 102 17.39 -7.96 -1.74
CA GLY A 102 18.17 -9.22 -1.71
C GLY A 102 17.56 -10.22 -0.69
N SER A 103 17.08 -11.43 -1.00
CA SER A 103 17.49 -12.41 -1.99
C SER A 103 16.40 -13.49 -2.15
N CYS A 104 16.24 -14.08 -3.33
CA CYS A 104 16.09 -15.53 -3.44
C CYS A 104 16.69 -16.02 -4.76
N SER A 105 17.61 -16.97 -4.62
CA SER A 105 18.20 -17.72 -5.72
C SER A 105 17.16 -18.71 -6.23
N SER A 106 16.89 -18.65 -7.52
CA SER A 106 16.44 -19.81 -8.28
C SER A 106 16.94 -19.65 -9.71
N ASN A 107 18.00 -20.41 -9.97
CA ASN A 107 18.58 -20.66 -11.27
C ASN A 107 17.54 -21.45 -12.09
N SER A 108 16.98 -20.87 -13.16
CA SER A 108 16.67 -21.58 -14.41
C SER A 108 16.07 -20.60 -15.44
N SER A 109 16.86 -20.32 -16.46
CA SER A 109 16.50 -20.48 -17.88
C SER A 109 15.13 -19.95 -18.32
N SER A 110 15.15 -18.73 -18.87
CA SER A 110 14.22 -18.11 -19.85
C SER A 110 13.85 -16.70 -19.40
N GLN A 111 14.82 -15.79 -19.34
CA GLN A 111 14.54 -14.39 -19.06
C GLN A 111 13.86 -13.74 -20.26
N SER A 112 12.55 -13.88 -20.30
CA SER A 112 11.69 -12.95 -21.01
C SER A 112 11.82 -11.60 -20.32
N PHE A 113 12.67 -10.73 -20.87
CA PHE A 113 12.75 -9.34 -20.46
C PHE A 113 11.38 -8.70 -20.71
N GLU A 114 10.86 -7.93 -19.76
CA GLU A 114 9.62 -7.20 -19.96
C GLU A 114 9.81 -6.19 -21.10
N GLU A 115 9.10 -6.39 -22.22
CA GLU A 115 9.21 -5.53 -23.40
C GLU A 115 8.83 -4.06 -23.09
N ALA A 116 8.02 -3.85 -22.05
CA ALA A 116 7.71 -2.54 -21.49
C ALA A 116 8.98 -1.82 -20.98
N ASP A 117 9.85 -2.52 -20.26
CA ASP A 117 11.09 -1.95 -19.74
C ASP A 117 12.09 -1.65 -20.86
N ILE A 118 12.12 -2.49 -21.91
CA ILE A 118 12.90 -2.23 -23.12
C ILE A 118 12.40 -0.95 -23.80
N THR A 119 11.08 -0.80 -23.94
CA THR A 119 10.45 0.35 -24.58
C THR A 119 10.73 1.65 -23.82
N GLU A 120 10.72 1.63 -22.49
CA GLU A 120 11.08 2.80 -21.68
C GLU A 120 12.54 3.22 -21.87
N LEU A 121 13.46 2.27 -21.96
CA LEU A 121 14.87 2.58 -22.17
C LEU A 121 15.14 3.06 -23.60
N MET A 122 14.41 2.54 -24.61
CA MET A 122 14.46 3.08 -25.97
C MET A 122 13.97 4.54 -26.04
N LYS A 123 12.96 4.92 -25.25
CA LYS A 123 12.48 6.32 -25.16
C LYS A 123 13.55 7.29 -24.63
N LEU A 124 14.55 6.81 -23.91
CA LEU A 124 15.68 7.62 -23.43
C LEU A 124 16.77 7.80 -24.50
N GLY A 125 16.59 7.25 -25.71
CA GLY A 125 17.53 7.40 -26.83
C GLY A 125 18.57 6.29 -26.96
N TYR A 126 18.43 5.19 -26.21
CA TYR A 126 19.32 4.03 -26.32
C TYR A 126 18.82 3.03 -27.36
N SER A 127 19.74 2.38 -28.07
CA SER A 127 19.42 1.34 -29.06
C SER A 127 18.91 0.06 -28.38
N ARG A 128 18.02 -0.68 -29.07
CA ARG A 128 17.42 -1.91 -28.53
C ARG A 128 18.48 -2.94 -28.17
N GLU A 129 19.57 -3.06 -28.95
CA GLU A 129 20.63 -4.02 -28.65
C GLU A 129 21.37 -3.70 -27.36
N GLU A 130 21.71 -2.43 -27.13
CA GLU A 130 22.43 -1.99 -25.92
C GLU A 130 21.57 -2.17 -24.67
N VAL A 131 20.28 -1.85 -24.77
CA VAL A 131 19.31 -2.07 -23.70
C VAL A 131 19.20 -3.54 -23.35
N ILE A 132 19.05 -4.42 -24.35
CA ILE A 132 18.96 -5.87 -24.12
C ILE A 132 20.25 -6.41 -23.52
N GLN A 133 21.41 -5.92 -23.99
CA GLN A 133 22.71 -6.34 -23.48
C GLN A 133 22.90 -5.96 -22.00
N GLU A 134 22.52 -4.74 -21.62
CA GLU A 134 22.62 -4.28 -20.23
C GLU A 134 21.56 -4.95 -19.33
N LEU A 135 20.34 -5.16 -19.82
CA LEU A 135 19.34 -5.95 -19.09
C LEU A 135 19.80 -7.40 -18.87
N LYS A 136 20.45 -8.02 -19.85
CA LYS A 136 21.07 -9.35 -19.69
C LYS A 136 22.16 -9.34 -18.62
N ARG A 137 23.02 -8.31 -18.59
CA ARG A 137 24.10 -8.17 -17.60
C ARG A 137 23.60 -8.06 -16.17
N PHE A 138 22.47 -7.39 -15.96
CA PHE A 138 21.90 -7.16 -14.63
C PHE A 138 20.70 -8.07 -14.32
N ASN A 139 20.60 -9.24 -14.96
CA ASN A 139 19.54 -10.22 -14.73
C ASN A 139 18.12 -9.63 -14.79
N GLY A 140 17.87 -8.70 -15.72
CA GLY A 140 16.58 -8.04 -15.90
C GLY A 140 16.30 -6.88 -14.92
N ASN A 141 17.27 -6.48 -14.10
CA ASN A 141 17.10 -5.34 -13.23
C ASN A 141 17.23 -4.02 -14.01
N LYS A 142 16.12 -3.52 -14.56
CA LYS A 142 16.00 -2.24 -15.29
C LYS A 142 16.72 -1.09 -14.60
N ASN A 143 16.61 -1.05 -13.30
CA ASN A 143 17.13 0.00 -12.47
C ASN A 143 18.66 0.07 -12.48
N GLN A 144 19.33 -1.08 -12.60
CA GLN A 144 20.78 -1.20 -12.70
C GLN A 144 21.23 -1.06 -14.15
N ALA A 145 20.50 -1.67 -15.10
CA ALA A 145 20.75 -1.51 -16.53
C ALA A 145 20.71 -0.03 -16.96
N MET A 146 19.72 0.73 -16.48
CA MET A 146 19.62 2.17 -16.70
C MET A 146 20.82 2.94 -16.15
N ALA A 147 21.26 2.63 -14.92
CA ALA A 147 22.42 3.29 -14.32
C ALA A 147 23.72 3.00 -15.09
N SER A 148 23.89 1.76 -15.57
CA SER A 148 25.03 1.37 -16.39
C SER A 148 25.05 2.06 -17.75
N LEU A 149 23.88 2.16 -18.42
CA LEU A 149 23.72 2.90 -19.67
C LEU A 149 24.11 4.38 -19.50
N PHE A 150 23.64 5.04 -18.43
CA PHE A 150 24.05 6.41 -18.12
C PHE A 150 25.55 6.53 -17.81
N ALA A 151 26.13 5.58 -17.07
CA ALA A 151 27.55 5.59 -16.75
C ALA A 151 28.44 5.41 -18.00
N LYS A 152 27.95 4.71 -19.02
CA LYS A 152 28.64 4.54 -20.30
C LYS A 152 28.73 5.85 -21.10
N ILE A 153 27.73 6.73 -20.98
CA ILE A 153 27.74 8.07 -21.60
C ILE A 153 28.74 9.02 -20.90
N LEU A 154 28.93 8.86 -19.59
CA LEU A 154 29.76 9.78 -18.78
C LEU A 154 31.28 9.50 -18.86
N LYS A 155 31.70 8.39 -19.49
CA LYS A 155 33.11 8.09 -19.72
C LYS A 155 33.61 8.83 -20.96
N PHE A 156 34.10 10.04 -20.75
CA PHE A 156 35.02 10.73 -21.66
C PHE A 156 36.46 10.31 -21.38
#